data_AF-A0A848SYX1-F1
#
_entry.id   AF-A0A848SYX1-F1
#
_cell.length_a   1.000
_cell.length_b   1.000
_cell.length_c   1.000
_cell.angle_alpha   90.00
_cell.angle_beta   90.00
_cell.angle_gamma   90.00
#
_symmetry.space_group_name_H-M   'P 1'
#
loop_
_entity.id
_entity.type
_entity.pdbx_description
1 polymer ?
#
loop_
_entity_poly.entity_id
_entity_poly.type
_entity_poly.pdbx_seq_one_letter_code
_entity_poly.pdbx_strand_id
1 'polypeptide(L)'
;AHPYSMDLTELAHYALAYDRLMRHWSEVLGDRLVRVRYEDVVTDPEAEIRRLLERLDLLWDPACLEPDKSRRRINTMSVGQARKPISKSSVGRWERFAAELEPLTLVLERHGLVHGA
;
A
#
# COMPACT_ATOMS: atom_id res chain seq x y z
N ALA A 1 11.68 -15.02 11.25
CA ALA A 1 10.34 -14.45 11.01
C ALA A 1 10.22 -13.18 11.82
N HIS A 2 9.59 -12.13 11.31
CA HIS A 2 9.38 -10.90 12.07
C HIS A 2 8.09 -11.02 12.91
N PRO A 3 8.04 -10.53 14.17
CA PRO A 3 6.86 -10.69 15.04
C PRO A 3 5.55 -10.18 14.42
N TYR A 4 5.59 -9.05 13.72
CA TYR A 4 4.43 -8.46 13.03
C TYR A 4 3.77 -9.37 11.98
N SER A 5 4.46 -10.42 11.51
CA SER A 5 3.87 -11.35 10.52
C SER A 5 3.08 -12.48 11.17
N MET A 6 3.11 -12.61 12.50
CA MET A 6 2.52 -13.73 13.25
C MET A 6 1.60 -13.27 14.39
N ASP A 7 1.67 -12.00 14.81
CA ASP A 7 0.87 -11.45 15.90
C ASP A 7 0.24 -10.12 15.48
N LEU A 8 -1.07 -9.98 15.70
CA LEU A 8 -1.85 -8.82 15.28
C LEU A 8 -1.60 -7.57 16.13
N THR A 9 -1.22 -7.74 17.40
CA THR A 9 -0.84 -6.63 18.28
C THR A 9 0.52 -6.08 17.85
N GLU A 10 1.47 -6.95 17.53
CA GLU A 10 2.77 -6.57 16.96
C GLU A 10 2.60 -5.90 15.59
N LEU A 11 1.67 -6.38 14.75
CA LEU A 11 1.31 -5.72 13.51
C LEU A 11 0.76 -4.31 13.75
N ALA A 12 -0.06 -4.12 14.78
CA ALA A 12 -0.60 -2.81 15.15
C ALA A 12 0.52 -1.84 15.55
N HIS A 13 1.45 -2.29 16.42
CA HIS A 13 2.60 -1.48 16.82
C HIS A 13 3.49 -1.13 15.63
N TYR A 14 3.68 -2.06 14.69
CA TYR A 14 4.41 -1.81 13.46
C TYR A 14 3.71 -0.76 12.58
N ALA A 15 2.38 -0.84 12.44
CA ALA A 15 1.60 0.17 11.72
C ALA A 15 1.69 1.56 12.37
N LEU A 16 1.67 1.65 13.70
CA LEU A 16 1.87 2.91 14.43
C LEU A 16 3.29 3.47 14.25
N ALA A 17 4.30 2.61 14.21
CA ALA A 17 5.67 3.02 13.93
C ALA A 17 5.80 3.53 12.48
N TYR A 18 5.18 2.86 11.53
CA TYR A 18 5.10 3.30 10.14
C TYR A 18 4.42 4.65 9.99
N ASP A 19 3.28 4.86 10.64
CA ASP A 19 2.57 6.15 10.61
C ASP A 19 3.42 7.30 11.18
N ARG A 20 4.08 7.10 12.33
CA ARG A 20 5.03 8.08 12.87
C ARG A 20 6.18 8.39 11.90
N LEU A 21 6.74 7.36 11.26
CA LEU A 21 7.80 7.52 10.28
C LEU A 21 7.32 8.29 9.04
N MET A 22 6.11 8.01 8.57
CA MET A 22 5.53 8.72 7.42
C MET A 22 5.20 10.18 7.73
N ARG A 23 4.77 10.50 8.96
CA ARG A 23 4.62 11.90 9.40
C ARG A 23 5.96 12.63 9.37
N HIS A 24 7.00 12.03 9.93
CA HIS A 24 8.35 12.59 9.89
C HIS A 24 8.80 12.85 8.45
N TRP A 25 8.63 11.87 7.53
CA TRP A 25 8.99 12.10 6.13
C TRP A 25 8.16 13.17 5.45
N SER A 26 6.87 13.28 5.80
CA SER A 26 6.02 14.35 5.30
C SER A 26 6.53 15.73 5.74
N GLU A 27 6.98 15.87 6.99
CA GLU A 27 7.56 17.12 7.53
C GLU A 27 8.91 17.46 6.88
N VAL A 28 9.79 16.47 6.69
CA VAL A 28 11.16 16.68 6.18
C VAL A 28 11.19 16.87 4.66
N LEU A 29 10.36 16.14 3.92
CA LEU A 29 10.39 16.14 2.46
C LEU A 29 9.34 17.06 1.85
N GLY A 30 8.24 17.35 2.55
CA GLY A 30 7.15 18.18 2.05
C GLY A 30 6.67 17.69 0.68
N ASP A 31 6.61 18.62 -0.28
CA ASP A 31 6.15 18.37 -1.66
C ASP A 31 7.01 17.38 -2.45
N ARG A 32 8.21 17.04 -1.96
CA ARG A 32 9.06 15.99 -2.57
C ARG A 32 8.55 14.58 -2.26
N LEU A 33 7.74 14.41 -1.21
CA LEU A 33 7.15 13.12 -0.87
C LEU A 33 5.88 12.90 -1.70
N VAL A 34 5.92 11.94 -2.62
CA VAL A 34 4.73 11.52 -3.36
C VAL A 34 4.06 10.35 -2.64
N ARG A 35 2.83 10.55 -2.16
CA ARG A 35 1.99 9.49 -1.59
C ARG A 35 1.12 8.88 -2.68
N VAL A 36 1.16 7.56 -2.76
CA VAL A 36 0.37 6.76 -3.72
C VAL A 36 -0.55 5.85 -2.92
N ARG A 37 -1.86 6.02 -3.09
CA ARG A 37 -2.87 5.15 -2.47
C ARG A 37 -3.11 3.96 -3.38
N TYR A 38 -2.93 2.75 -2.85
CA TYR A 38 -3.05 1.51 -3.62
C TYR A 38 -4.43 1.38 -4.28
N GLU A 39 -5.48 1.73 -3.54
CA GLU A 39 -6.88 1.66 -4.00
C GLU A 39 -7.11 2.54 -5.23
N ASP A 40 -6.48 3.71 -5.30
CA ASP A 40 -6.61 4.61 -6.46
C ASP A 40 -5.93 4.01 -7.68
N VAL A 41 -4.70 3.50 -7.50
CA VAL A 41 -3.92 2.88 -8.57
C VAL A 41 -4.65 1.70 -9.18
N VAL A 42 -5.32 0.86 -8.38
CA VAL A 42 -6.04 -0.30 -8.93
C VAL A 42 -7.44 0.01 -9.41
N THR A 43 -7.96 1.22 -9.11
CA THR A 43 -9.27 1.69 -9.56
C THR A 43 -9.17 2.44 -10.88
N ASP A 44 -8.20 3.36 -11.00
CA ASP A 44 -7.89 4.11 -12.22
C ASP A 44 -6.36 4.17 -12.42
N PRO A 45 -5.76 3.08 -12.95
CA PRO A 45 -4.32 2.97 -13.06
C PRO A 45 -3.71 4.03 -13.99
N GLU A 46 -4.39 4.36 -15.09
CA GLU A 46 -3.85 5.34 -16.04
C GLU A 46 -3.77 6.73 -15.42
N ALA A 47 -4.85 7.19 -14.79
CA ALA A 47 -4.85 8.51 -14.15
C ALA A 47 -3.76 8.61 -13.06
N GLU A 48 -3.69 7.61 -12.17
CA GLU A 48 -2.73 7.63 -11.06
C GLU A 48 -1.27 7.47 -11.51
N ILE A 49 -1.00 6.64 -12.51
CA ILE A 49 0.36 6.47 -13.03
C ILE A 49 0.80 7.74 -13.76
N ARG A 50 -0.06 8.36 -14.58
CA ARG A 50 0.26 9.64 -15.23
C ARG A 50 0.57 10.72 -14.20
N ARG A 51 -0.29 10.88 -13.19
CA ARG A 51 -0.07 11.81 -12.06
C ARG A 51 1.27 11.57 -11.36
N LEU A 52 1.63 10.30 -11.14
CA LEU A 52 2.89 9.91 -10.52
C LEU A 52 4.09 10.28 -11.41
N LEU A 53 4.05 9.92 -12.69
CA LEU A 53 5.13 10.21 -13.64
C LEU A 53 5.34 11.73 -13.81
N GLU A 54 4.26 12.51 -13.87
CA GLU A 54 4.31 13.97 -13.91
C GLU A 54 4.98 14.57 -12.67
N ARG A 55 4.74 14.03 -11.46
CA ARG A 55 5.47 14.49 -10.27
C ARG A 55 6.93 14.08 -10.23
N LEU A 56 7.28 13.01 -10.92
CA LEU A 56 8.66 12.49 -11.02
C LEU A 56 9.43 13.05 -12.23
N ASP A 57 8.80 13.90 -13.05
CA ASP A 57 9.38 14.41 -14.30
C ASP A 57 9.79 13.28 -15.26
N LEU A 58 8.93 12.25 -15.36
CA LEU A 58 9.12 11.08 -16.22
C LEU A 58 8.09 11.08 -17.36
N LEU A 59 8.51 10.58 -18.52
CA LEU A 59 7.62 10.44 -19.68
C LEU A 59 6.64 9.27 -19.49
N TRP A 60 5.41 9.45 -19.96
CA TRP A 60 4.40 8.40 -20.04
C TRP A 60 4.78 7.33 -21.07
N ASP A 61 4.58 6.06 -20.70
CA ASP A 61 4.66 4.90 -21.59
C ASP A 61 3.42 4.01 -21.36
N PRO A 62 2.63 3.67 -22.41
CA PRO A 62 1.50 2.74 -22.29
C PRO A 62 1.86 1.40 -21.63
N ALA A 63 3.12 0.95 -21.71
CA ALA A 63 3.60 -0.26 -21.07
C ALA A 63 3.46 -0.23 -19.53
N CYS A 64 3.30 0.95 -18.92
CA CYS A 64 3.03 1.07 -17.49
C CYS A 64 1.70 0.42 -17.06
N LEU A 65 0.75 0.24 -17.99
CA LEU A 65 -0.52 -0.44 -17.75
C LEU A 65 -0.45 -1.96 -17.89
N GLU A 66 0.69 -2.49 -18.36
CA GLU A 66 0.87 -3.90 -18.71
C GLU A 66 2.03 -4.55 -17.91
N PRO A 67 2.03 -4.46 -16.56
CA PRO A 67 3.14 -4.95 -15.75
C PRO A 67 3.37 -6.46 -15.90
N ASP A 68 2.33 -7.22 -16.24
CA ASP A 68 2.36 -8.66 -16.51
C ASP A 68 3.22 -9.01 -17.74
N LYS A 69 3.33 -8.09 -18.71
CA LYS A 69 4.19 -8.26 -19.91
C LYS A 69 5.66 -7.95 -19.65
N SER A 70 6.00 -7.39 -18.48
CA SER A 70 7.38 -7.07 -18.14
C SER A 70 8.26 -8.31 -18.04
N ARG A 71 9.41 -8.26 -18.73
CA ARG A 71 10.46 -9.30 -18.68
C ARG A 71 11.39 -9.17 -17.49
N ARG A 72 11.22 -8.14 -16.65
CA ARG A 72 12.07 -7.91 -15.48
C ARG A 72 11.94 -9.10 -14.51
N ARG A 73 13.07 -9.51 -13.93
CA ARG A 73 13.07 -10.51 -12.85
C ARG A 73 12.49 -9.89 -11.57
N ILE A 74 11.60 -10.62 -10.91
CA ILE A 74 10.99 -10.26 -9.63
C ILE A 74 11.37 -11.36 -8.65
N ASN A 75 12.21 -11.04 -7.67
CA ASN A 75 12.76 -12.00 -6.70
C ASN A 75 12.08 -11.87 -5.32
N THR A 76 10.82 -11.43 -5.31
CA THR A 76 10.02 -11.23 -4.09
C THR A 76 8.91 -12.28 -3.99
N MET A 77 8.39 -12.49 -2.78
CA MET A 77 7.24 -13.38 -2.55
C MET A 77 5.97 -12.95 -3.30
N SER A 78 5.88 -11.67 -3.68
CA SER A 78 4.77 -11.10 -4.45
C SER A 78 4.81 -11.40 -5.95
N VAL A 79 5.80 -12.15 -6.47
CA VAL A 79 5.96 -12.40 -7.92
C VAL A 79 4.70 -12.93 -8.60
N GLY A 80 3.97 -13.85 -7.96
CA GLY A 80 2.74 -14.42 -8.52
C GLY A 80 1.59 -13.42 -8.63
N GLN A 81 1.57 -12.39 -7.76
CA GLN A 81 0.60 -11.30 -7.83
C GLN A 81 1.06 -10.21 -8.80
N ALA A 82 2.34 -9.84 -8.75
CA ALA A 82 2.93 -8.79 -9.58
C ALA A 82 2.99 -9.15 -11.08
N ARG A 83 2.85 -10.43 -11.44
CA ARG A 83 2.73 -10.92 -12.83
C ARG A 83 1.28 -11.02 -13.34
N LYS A 84 0.30 -10.54 -12.59
CA LYS A 84 -1.09 -10.48 -13.04
C LYS A 84 -1.43 -9.06 -13.53
N PRO A 85 -2.44 -8.93 -14.41
CA PRO A 85 -3.00 -7.62 -14.74
C PRO A 85 -3.42 -6.86 -13.50
N ILE A 86 -3.38 -5.53 -13.57
CA ILE A 86 -3.82 -4.64 -12.49
C ILE A 86 -5.30 -4.92 -12.20
N SER A 87 -5.64 -5.10 -10.92
CA SER A 87 -6.97 -5.53 -10.51
C SER A 87 -7.33 -5.04 -9.11
N LYS A 88 -8.59 -4.60 -8.96
CA LYS A 88 -9.20 -4.27 -7.67
C LYS A 88 -9.58 -5.48 -6.81
N SER A 89 -9.31 -6.71 -7.24
CA SER A 89 -9.76 -7.95 -6.57
C SER A 89 -9.25 -8.14 -5.13
N SER A 90 -8.21 -7.41 -4.72
CA SER A 90 -7.68 -7.44 -3.35
C SER A 90 -8.26 -6.34 -2.45
N VAL A 91 -8.91 -5.31 -3.03
CA VAL A 91 -9.58 -4.25 -2.28
C VAL A 91 -10.74 -4.86 -1.49
N GLY A 92 -10.85 -4.50 -0.21
CA GLY A 92 -11.90 -5.00 0.69
C GLY A 92 -11.75 -6.48 1.10
N ARG A 93 -10.72 -7.21 0.66
CA ARG A 93 -10.57 -8.64 1.01
C ARG A 93 -10.43 -8.86 2.52
N TRP A 94 -9.87 -7.88 3.24
CA TRP A 94 -9.69 -7.91 4.69
C TRP A 94 -11.02 -7.96 5.44
N GLU A 95 -12.12 -7.45 4.87
CA GLU A 95 -13.45 -7.39 5.52
C GLU A 95 -13.97 -8.78 5.89
N ARG A 96 -13.58 -9.81 5.12
CA ARG A 96 -13.93 -11.21 5.40
C ARG A 96 -13.32 -11.73 6.70
N PHE A 97 -12.30 -11.04 7.20
CA PHE A 97 -11.55 -11.35 8.40
C PHE A 97 -11.68 -10.24 9.45
N ALA A 98 -12.67 -9.34 9.32
CA ALA A 98 -12.79 -8.17 10.18
C ALA A 98 -12.88 -8.56 11.66
N ALA A 99 -13.61 -9.65 11.98
CA ALA A 99 -13.72 -10.16 13.34
C ALA A 99 -12.36 -10.65 13.88
N GLU A 100 -11.59 -11.35 13.08
CA GLU A 100 -10.26 -11.85 13.46
C GLU A 100 -9.23 -10.72 13.59
N LEU A 101 -9.46 -9.58 12.93
CA LEU A 101 -8.61 -8.40 13.01
C LEU A 101 -8.89 -7.53 14.25
N GLU A 102 -9.86 -7.88 15.11
CA GLU A 102 -10.19 -7.12 16.32
C GLU A 102 -8.97 -6.76 17.19
N PRO A 103 -7.99 -7.67 17.47
CA PRO A 103 -6.82 -7.30 18.27
C PRO A 103 -5.97 -6.19 17.63
N LEU A 104 -5.91 -6.15 16.30
CA LEU A 104 -5.22 -5.10 15.53
C LEU A 104 -6.01 -3.80 15.62
N THR A 105 -7.31 -3.81 15.30
CA THR A 105 -8.13 -2.59 15.20
C THR A 105 -8.25 -1.88 16.55
N LEU A 106 -8.43 -2.61 17.66
CA LEU A 106 -8.50 -2.03 19.01
C LEU A 106 -7.26 -1.20 19.37
N VAL A 107 -6.07 -1.66 19.00
CA VAL A 107 -4.82 -0.92 19.23
C VAL A 107 -4.76 0.32 18.34
N LEU A 108 -5.10 0.18 17.06
CA LEU A 108 -5.09 1.30 16.12
C LEU A 108 -6.10 2.40 16.49
N GLU A 109 -7.29 2.03 16.94
CA GLU A 109 -8.35 2.95 17.38
C GLU A 109 -7.94 3.73 18.64
N ARG A 110 -7.36 3.05 19.63
CA ARG A 110 -6.84 3.70 20.85
C ARG A 110 -5.81 4.79 20.54
N HIS A 111 -5.06 4.61 19.46
CA HIS A 111 -4.05 5.55 18.99
C HIS A 111 -4.56 6.51 17.90
N GLY A 112 -5.86 6.47 17.57
CA GLY A 112 -6.51 7.38 16.64
C GLY A 112 -6.11 7.20 15.17
N LEU A 113 -5.56 6.04 14.81
CA LEU A 113 -5.13 5.76 13.42
C LEU A 113 -6.30 5.31 12.53
N VAL A 114 -7.31 4.68 13.13
CA VAL A 114 -8.55 4.25 12.46
C VAL A 114 -9.74 4.59 13.35
N HIS A 115 -10.93 4.68 12.76
CA HIS A 115 -12.18 4.97 13.46
C HIS A 115 -13.27 4.01 12.98
N GLY A 116 -13.78 3.16 13.88
CA GLY A 116 -14.95 2.32 13.63
C GLY A 116 -14.69 1.31 12.51
N ALA A 117 -13.93 0.26 12.83
CA ALA A 117 -13.82 -0.92 11.98
C ALA A 117 -15.13 -1.72 11.92
#